data_AF-L5NUK4-F1
#
_entry.id   AF-L5NUK4-F1
#
_cell.length_a   1.000
_cell.length_b   1.000
_cell.length_c   1.000
_cell.angle_alpha   90.00
_cell.angle_beta   90.00
_cell.angle_gamma   90.00
#
_symmetry.space_group_name_H-M   'P 1'
#
loop_
_entity.id
_entity.type
_entity.pdbx_description
1 polymer ?
#
loop_
_entity_poly.entity_id
_entity_poly.type
_entity_poly.pdbx_seq_one_letter_code
_entity_poly.pdbx_strand_id
1 'polypeptide(L)'
;MKSLEHAAVGAVAGVVAAVAVDPPGSLPLLVAGAVFVSVFVDLDHFVIARVQRGDWANLRLAVTNPRVGLLDQERVFEEFDTEFDRKRLLSHHLVGGVAVGALAFSGLGSLAAFLAVVLYVHVVCDFLRDLGIA
;
A
#
# COMPACT_ATOMS: atom_id res chain seq x y z
N MET A 1 7.91 -1.47 -3.69
CA MET A 1 8.37 -2.88 -3.49
C MET A 1 7.40 -3.82 -4.22
N LYS A 2 7.54 -5.15 -4.15
CA LYS A 2 6.54 -6.10 -4.68
C LYS A 2 5.42 -6.33 -3.67
N SER A 3 4.22 -6.68 -4.14
CA SER A 3 3.05 -6.95 -3.30
C SER A 3 3.27 -8.01 -2.21
N LEU A 4 4.01 -9.08 -2.51
CA LEU A 4 4.34 -10.10 -1.50
C LEU A 4 5.28 -9.57 -0.42
N GLU A 5 6.17 -8.65 -0.76
CA GLU A 5 7.06 -8.01 0.20
C GLU A 5 6.27 -7.04 1.09
N HIS A 6 5.36 -6.26 0.51
CA HIS A 6 4.42 -5.43 1.27
C HIS A 6 3.50 -6.27 2.16
N ALA A 7 3.04 -7.43 1.70
CA ALA A 7 2.26 -8.35 2.53
C ALA A 7 3.07 -8.85 3.74
N ALA A 8 4.32 -9.25 3.52
CA ALA A 8 5.19 -9.73 4.59
C ALA A 8 5.52 -8.62 5.61
N VAL A 9 5.93 -7.45 5.13
CA VAL A 9 6.23 -6.30 5.97
C VAL A 9 4.97 -5.80 6.68
N GLY A 10 3.83 -5.76 5.99
CA GLY A 10 2.53 -5.40 6.54
C GLY A 10 2.08 -6.34 7.66
N ALA A 11 2.35 -7.65 7.54
CA ALA A 11 2.09 -8.60 8.63
C ALA A 11 2.92 -8.28 9.88
N VAL A 12 4.22 -8.03 9.72
CA VAL A 12 5.13 -7.69 10.83
C VAL A 12 4.73 -6.35 11.47
N ALA A 13 4.53 -5.32 10.65
CA ALA A 13 4.09 -4.01 11.12
C ALA A 13 2.72 -4.10 11.82
N GLY A 14 1.81 -4.90 11.28
CA GLY A 14 0.50 -5.18 11.87
C GLY A 14 0.59 -5.84 13.24
N VAL A 15 1.44 -6.85 13.41
CA VAL A 15 1.66 -7.47 14.74
C VAL A 15 2.19 -6.44 15.73
N VAL A 16 3.24 -5.71 15.35
CA VAL A 16 3.86 -4.71 16.23
C VAL A 16 2.86 -3.62 16.60
N ALA A 17 2.13 -3.07 15.63
CA ALA A 17 1.14 -2.01 15.85
C ALA A 17 -0.05 -2.51 16.68
N ALA A 18 -0.55 -3.72 16.42
CA ALA A 18 -1.66 -4.31 17.17
C ALA A 18 -1.30 -4.48 18.65
N VAL A 19 -0.09 -4.98 18.95
CA VAL A 19 0.38 -5.15 20.33
C VAL A 19 0.65 -3.82 21.02
N ALA A 20 1.23 -2.85 20.31
CA ALA A 20 1.62 -1.56 20.89
C ALA A 20 0.44 -0.62 21.14
N VAL A 21 -0.57 -0.64 20.26
CA VAL A 21 -1.69 0.31 20.26
C VAL A 21 -2.97 -0.32 20.84
N ASP A 22 -3.05 -1.65 20.87
CA ASP A 22 -4.21 -2.42 21.35
C ASP A 22 -5.57 -1.91 20.77
N PRO A 23 -5.70 -1.83 19.43
CA PRO A 23 -6.96 -1.42 18.81
C PRO A 23 -8.03 -2.51 18.97
N PRO A 24 -9.32 -2.17 18.89
CA PRO A 24 -10.40 -3.16 18.99
C PRO A 24 -10.31 -4.20 17.87
N GLY A 25 -10.30 -5.48 18.24
CA GLY A 25 -10.27 -6.60 17.31
C GLY A 25 -9.41 -7.75 17.81
N SER A 26 -9.54 -8.94 17.22
CA SER A 26 -8.61 -10.03 17.51
C SER A 26 -7.30 -9.80 16.75
N LEU A 27 -6.18 -10.23 17.34
CA LEU A 27 -4.86 -10.10 16.70
C LEU A 27 -4.83 -10.68 15.27
N PRO A 28 -5.37 -11.88 14.97
CA PRO A 28 -5.40 -12.40 13.60
C PRO A 28 -6.17 -11.50 12.63
N LEU A 29 -7.28 -10.89 13.07
CA LEU A 29 -8.06 -9.99 12.23
C LEU A 29 -7.30 -8.70 11.93
N LEU A 30 -6.64 -8.13 12.94
CA LEU A 30 -5.82 -6.93 12.78
C LEU A 30 -4.65 -7.18 11.83
N VAL A 31 -3.93 -8.29 12.00
CA VAL A 31 -2.81 -8.65 11.12
C VAL A 31 -3.29 -8.90 9.69
N ALA A 32 -4.40 -9.62 9.50
CA ALA A 32 -4.99 -9.82 8.17
C ALA A 32 -5.41 -8.47 7.54
N GLY A 33 -5.97 -7.56 8.33
CA GLY A 33 -6.28 -6.20 7.91
C GLY A 33 -5.04 -5.39 7.51
N ALA A 34 -3.94 -5.49 8.26
CA ALA A 34 -2.69 -4.82 7.94
C ALA A 34 -2.08 -5.33 6.63
N VAL A 35 -2.05 -6.66 6.42
CA VAL A 35 -1.63 -7.28 5.16
C VAL A 35 -2.49 -6.79 4.02
N PHE A 36 -3.81 -6.80 4.19
CA PHE A 36 -4.75 -6.35 3.17
C PHE A 36 -4.49 -4.89 2.78
N VAL A 37 -4.43 -3.99 3.78
CA VAL A 37 -4.19 -2.56 3.52
C VAL A 37 -2.85 -2.32 2.84
N SER A 38 -1.78 -3.01 3.28
CA SER A 38 -0.44 -2.85 2.71
C SER A 38 -0.36 -3.29 1.25
N VAL A 39 -1.20 -4.22 0.80
CA VAL A 39 -1.25 -4.60 -0.62
C VAL A 39 -2.25 -3.74 -1.39
N PHE A 40 -3.37 -3.39 -0.78
CA PHE A 40 -4.49 -2.74 -1.46
C PHE A 40 -4.21 -1.26 -1.77
N VAL A 41 -3.37 -0.59 -0.98
CA VAL A 41 -3.01 0.81 -1.24
C VAL A 41 -2.37 0.99 -2.62
N ASP A 42 -1.55 0.03 -3.07
CA ASP A 42 -0.86 0.04 -4.38
C ASP A 42 -1.81 -0.05 -5.59
N LEU A 43 -3.10 -0.32 -5.37
CA LEU A 43 -4.06 -0.32 -6.47
C LEU A 43 -4.27 1.07 -7.07
N ASP A 44 -3.88 2.13 -6.36
CA ASP A 44 -3.88 3.49 -6.89
C ASP A 44 -2.91 3.67 -8.08
N HIS A 45 -1.87 2.84 -8.22
CA HIS A 45 -0.96 2.86 -9.38
C HIS A 45 -1.74 2.68 -10.68
N PHE A 46 -2.76 1.82 -10.67
CA PHE A 46 -3.60 1.59 -11.85
C PHE A 46 -4.43 2.82 -12.19
N VAL A 47 -4.87 3.59 -11.19
CA VAL A 47 -5.60 4.86 -11.40
C VAL A 47 -4.64 5.93 -11.93
N ILE A 48 -3.45 6.06 -11.36
CA ILE A 48 -2.42 6.98 -11.84
C ILE A 48 -2.03 6.64 -13.28
N ALA A 49 -1.77 5.36 -13.56
CA ALA A 49 -1.46 4.88 -14.90
C ALA A 49 -2.59 5.16 -15.88
N ARG A 50 -3.86 4.95 -15.46
CA ARG A 50 -5.03 5.29 -16.27
C ARG A 50 -5.12 6.77 -16.61
N VAL A 51 -4.77 7.64 -15.67
CA VAL A 51 -4.78 9.09 -15.88
C VAL A 51 -3.66 9.50 -16.85
N GLN A 52 -2.46 8.93 -16.71
CA GLN A 52 -1.32 9.29 -17.56
C GLN A 52 -1.40 8.69 -18.97
N ARG A 53 -1.77 7.41 -19.09
CA ARG A 53 -1.86 6.69 -20.37
C ARG A 53 -3.17 6.97 -21.12
N GLY A 54 -4.27 7.18 -20.40
CA GLY A 54 -5.60 7.39 -20.97
C GLY A 54 -6.47 6.13 -21.10
N ASP A 55 -5.96 4.95 -20.74
CA ASP A 55 -6.71 3.67 -20.78
C ASP A 55 -6.36 2.75 -19.59
N TRP A 56 -7.03 1.59 -19.50
CA TRP A 56 -6.85 0.61 -18.42
C TRP A 56 -5.93 -0.56 -18.81
N ALA A 57 -5.03 -0.39 -19.76
CA ALA A 57 -4.24 -1.50 -20.27
C ALA A 57 -3.30 -2.12 -19.22
N ASN A 58 -2.75 -1.34 -18.27
CA ASN A 58 -1.97 -1.89 -17.14
C ASN A 58 -2.81 -2.79 -16.24
N LEU A 59 -4.02 -2.33 -15.88
CA LEU A 59 -4.94 -3.11 -15.07
C LEU A 59 -5.36 -4.38 -15.81
N ARG A 60 -5.71 -4.26 -17.10
CA ARG A 60 -6.04 -5.41 -17.95
C ARG A 60 -4.88 -6.40 -17.99
N LEU A 61 -3.64 -5.94 -18.19
CA LEU A 61 -2.46 -6.78 -18.19
C LEU A 61 -2.30 -7.54 -16.86
N ALA A 62 -2.38 -6.82 -15.74
CA ALA A 62 -2.24 -7.41 -14.41
C ALA A 62 -3.30 -8.49 -14.11
N VAL A 63 -4.57 -8.27 -14.50
CA VAL A 63 -5.65 -9.23 -14.20
C VAL A 63 -5.75 -10.38 -15.21
N THR A 64 -5.35 -10.18 -16.46
CA THR A 64 -5.40 -11.22 -17.51
C THR A 64 -4.15 -12.09 -17.56
N ASN A 65 -3.03 -11.62 -16.96
CA ASN A 65 -1.78 -12.35 -16.89
C ASN A 65 -1.33 -12.46 -15.42
N PRO A 66 -1.73 -13.54 -14.70
CA PRO A 66 -1.48 -13.67 -13.27
C PRO A 66 0.01 -13.72 -12.91
N ARG A 67 0.85 -14.18 -13.84
CA ARG A 67 2.31 -14.13 -13.65
C ARG A 67 2.79 -12.68 -13.55
N VAL A 68 2.33 -11.82 -14.45
CA VAL A 68 2.67 -10.38 -14.44
C VAL A 68 2.01 -9.66 -13.27
N GLY A 69 0.74 -9.97 -12.98
CA GLY A 69 0.00 -9.34 -11.88
C GLY A 69 0.51 -9.69 -10.47
N LEU A 70 1.14 -10.85 -10.26
CA LEU A 70 1.53 -11.33 -8.93
C LEU A 70 3.05 -11.50 -8.74
N LEU A 71 3.80 -11.91 -9.78
CA LEU A 71 5.22 -12.25 -9.65
C LEU A 71 6.14 -11.20 -10.29
N ASP A 72 5.76 -10.74 -11.49
CA ASP A 72 6.55 -9.83 -12.32
C ASP A 72 5.91 -8.42 -12.35
N GLN A 73 5.48 -7.90 -11.20
CA GLN A 73 4.71 -6.65 -11.10
C GLN A 73 5.44 -5.42 -11.65
N GLU A 74 6.77 -5.42 -11.63
CA GLU A 74 7.61 -4.38 -12.23
C GLU A 74 7.30 -4.18 -13.72
N ARG A 75 6.94 -5.27 -14.43
CA ARG A 75 6.56 -5.24 -15.85
C ARG A 75 5.22 -4.57 -16.12
N VAL A 76 4.37 -4.41 -15.09
CA VAL A 76 3.08 -3.74 -15.24
C VAL A 76 3.28 -2.25 -15.50
N PHE A 77 4.34 -1.64 -14.95
CA PHE A 77 4.55 -0.19 -14.97
C PHE A 77 5.91 0.21 -15.59
N GLU A 78 6.57 -0.71 -16.28
CA GLU A 78 7.94 -0.56 -16.84
C GLU A 78 8.12 0.65 -17.78
N GLU A 79 7.04 1.09 -18.44
CA GLU A 79 7.06 2.23 -19.37
C GLU A 79 6.99 3.60 -18.69
N PHE A 80 6.74 3.65 -17.38
CA PHE A 80 6.66 4.90 -16.63
C PHE A 80 8.01 5.30 -16.04
N ASP A 81 8.20 6.60 -15.83
CA ASP A 81 9.45 7.18 -15.36
C ASP A 81 9.41 7.54 -13.87
N THR A 82 10.48 8.19 -13.40
CA THR A 82 10.60 8.64 -12.00
C THR A 82 9.53 9.65 -11.56
N GLU A 83 8.84 10.32 -12.49
CA GLU A 83 7.72 11.20 -12.14
C GLU A 83 6.51 10.38 -11.68
N PHE A 84 6.28 9.21 -12.29
CA PHE A 84 5.27 8.26 -11.86
C PHE A 84 5.52 7.75 -10.45
N ASP A 85 6.78 7.41 -10.11
CA ASP A 85 7.15 6.95 -8.78
C ASP A 85 6.84 8.00 -7.69
N ARG A 86 7.12 9.27 -7.99
CA ARG A 86 6.78 10.38 -7.08
C ARG A 86 5.27 10.57 -6.93
N LYS A 87 4.51 10.45 -8.02
CA LYS A 87 3.04 10.56 -8.00
C LYS A 87 2.42 9.42 -7.19
N ARG A 88 2.96 8.21 -7.31
CA ARG A 88 2.62 7.06 -6.47
C ARG A 88 2.81 7.42 -5.00
N LEU A 89 4.04 7.73 -4.57
CA LEU A 89 4.34 8.04 -3.16
C LEU A 89 3.42 9.12 -2.58
N LEU A 90 3.14 10.17 -3.37
CA LEU A 90 2.20 11.21 -2.98
C LEU A 90 0.77 10.67 -2.84
N SER A 91 0.32 9.83 -3.76
CA SER A 91 -1.01 9.20 -3.72
C SER A 91 -1.19 8.34 -2.48
N HIS A 92 -0.26 7.42 -2.18
CA HIS A 92 -0.26 6.61 -0.96
C HIS A 92 -0.36 7.47 0.29
N HIS A 93 0.42 8.55 0.34
CA HIS A 93 0.43 9.46 1.47
C HIS A 93 -0.92 10.19 1.64
N LEU A 94 -1.52 10.66 0.55
CA LEU A 94 -2.81 11.36 0.57
C LEU A 94 -3.98 10.40 0.90
N VAL A 95 -4.06 9.26 0.22
CA VAL A 95 -5.09 8.24 0.47
C VAL A 95 -4.98 7.73 1.91
N GLY A 96 -3.76 7.45 2.37
CA GLY A 96 -3.51 7.02 3.73
C GLY A 96 -3.85 8.08 4.76
N GLY A 97 -3.46 9.34 4.53
CA GLY A 97 -3.81 10.46 5.40
C GLY A 97 -5.32 10.67 5.53
N VAL A 98 -6.07 10.56 4.42
CA VAL A 98 -7.53 10.63 4.43
C VAL A 98 -8.14 9.47 5.22
N ALA A 99 -7.68 8.24 5.00
CA ALA A 99 -8.19 7.06 5.70
C ALA A 99 -7.94 7.13 7.21
N VAL A 100 -6.71 7.48 7.62
CA VAL A 100 -6.34 7.67 9.03
C VAL A 100 -7.13 8.82 9.66
N GLY A 101 -7.22 9.96 8.96
CA GLY A 101 -7.98 11.12 9.42
C GLY A 101 -9.46 10.78 9.63
N ALA A 102 -10.08 10.07 8.68
CA ALA A 102 -11.47 9.64 8.79
C ALA A 102 -11.72 8.78 10.04
N LEU A 103 -10.83 7.82 10.33
CA LEU A 103 -10.93 7.01 11.55
C LEU A 103 -10.75 7.86 12.81
N ALA A 104 -9.77 8.75 12.83
CA ALA A 104 -9.50 9.62 13.96
C ALA A 104 -10.69 10.55 14.27
N PHE A 105 -11.26 11.20 13.25
CA PHE A 105 -12.44 12.07 13.39
C PHE A 105 -13.73 11.31 13.71
N SER A 106 -13.77 10.00 13.48
CA SER A 106 -14.89 9.13 13.85
C SER A 106 -14.80 8.60 15.29
N GLY A 107 -13.79 9.02 16.07
CA GLY A 107 -13.57 8.55 17.44
C GLY A 107 -12.87 7.19 17.54
N LEU A 108 -12.36 6.64 16.43
CA LEU A 108 -11.67 5.35 16.36
C LEU A 108 -10.15 5.52 16.50
N GLY A 109 -9.72 6.22 17.56
CA GLY A 109 -8.33 6.70 17.70
C GLY A 109 -7.26 5.60 17.68
N SER A 110 -7.47 4.48 18.39
CA SER A 110 -6.52 3.36 18.39
C SER A 110 -6.44 2.66 17.02
N LEU A 111 -7.58 2.51 16.34
CA LEU A 111 -7.60 1.95 14.98
C LEU A 111 -6.95 2.90 13.96
N ALA A 112 -7.13 4.22 14.14
CA ALA A 112 -6.45 5.23 13.34
C ALA A 112 -4.93 5.17 13.52
N ALA A 113 -4.45 5.06 14.76
CA ALA A 113 -3.03 4.91 15.07
C ALA A 113 -2.45 3.59 14.53
N PHE A 114 -3.18 2.49 14.67
CA PHE A 114 -2.83 1.20 14.06
C PHE A 114 -2.66 1.33 12.53
N LEU A 115 -3.65 1.90 11.85
CA LEU A 115 -3.62 2.10 10.40
C LEU A 115 -2.48 3.04 9.99
N ALA A 116 -2.23 4.10 10.75
CA ALA A 116 -1.16 5.05 10.50
C ALA A 116 0.22 4.39 10.54
N VAL A 117 0.49 3.50 11.51
CA VAL A 117 1.75 2.77 11.59
C VAL A 117 1.93 1.85 10.37
N VAL A 118 0.91 1.08 10.01
CA VAL A 118 0.97 0.15 8.88
C VAL A 118 1.25 0.90 7.57
N LEU A 119 0.50 1.98 7.30
CA LEU A 119 0.67 2.77 6.08
C LEU A 119 1.98 3.56 6.07
N TYR A 120 2.44 4.04 7.23
CA TYR A 120 3.75 4.69 7.33
C TYR A 120 4.87 3.73 6.96
N VAL A 121 4.86 2.51 7.49
CA VAL A 121 5.85 1.49 7.14
C VAL A 121 5.81 1.18 5.64
N HIS A 122 4.62 1.06 5.05
CA HIS A 122 4.46 0.87 3.60
C HIS A 122 5.15 1.96 2.79
N VAL A 123 4.85 3.24 3.09
CA VAL A 123 5.42 4.38 2.36
C VAL A 123 6.93 4.46 2.54
N VAL A 124 7.45 4.18 3.75
CA VAL A 124 8.90 4.12 4.01
C VAL A 124 9.56 3.02 3.17
N CYS A 125 8.94 1.85 3.08
CA CYS A 125 9.41 0.75 2.24
C CYS A 125 9.53 1.16 0.76
N ASP A 126 8.52 1.84 0.22
CA ASP A 126 8.60 2.37 -1.15
C ASP A 126 9.66 3.44 -1.30
N PHE A 127 9.80 4.33 -0.32
CA PHE A 127 10.84 5.35 -0.34
C PHE A 127 12.25 4.75 -0.33
N LEU A 128 12.49 3.73 0.49
CA LEU A 128 13.77 3.01 0.53
C LEU A 128 14.07 2.30 -0.80
N ARG A 129 13.03 1.73 -1.45
CA ARG A 129 13.14 1.12 -2.77
C ARG A 129 13.51 2.15 -3.84
N ASP A 130 12.83 3.29 -3.85
CA ASP A 130 13.05 4.37 -4.82
C ASP A 130 14.44 5.03 -4.66
N LEU A 131 15.01 4.98 -3.44
CA LEU A 131 16.39 5.39 -3.18
C LEU A 131 17.45 4.34 -3.51
N GLY A 132 17.06 3.12 -3.91
CA GLY A 132 17.97 2.01 -4.21
C GLY A 132 18.64 1.40 -2.97
N ILE A 133 18.05 1.56 -1.80
CA ILE A 133 18.55 1.00 -0.52
C ILE A 133 18.05 -0.43 -0.30
N ALA A 134 16.85 -0.75 -0.80
CA ALA A 134 16.19 -2.04 -0.67
C ALA A 134 15.76 -2.61 -2.03
#